data_AF-A0A0C9XE71-F1
#
_entry.id   AF-A0A0C9XE71-F1
#
_cell.length_a   1.000
_cell.length_b   1.000
_cell.length_c   1.000
_cell.angle_alpha   90.00
_cell.angle_beta   90.00
_cell.angle_gamma   90.00
#
_symmetry.space_group_name_H-M   'P 1'
#
loop_
_entity.id
_entity.type
_entity.pdbx_description
1 polymer ?
#
loop_
_entity_poly.entity_id
_entity_poly.type
_entity_poly.pdbx_seq_one_letter_code
_entity_poly.pdbx_strand_id
1 'polypeptide(L)'
;MAISSIGLLFEQGSCTIDTTGNSSNGTNWNPYSWNNEANIFFLDQPVGVGYTYADFGETVEMTEEAAHNVYAFLAIFFSRPLHLAGESYAGRYLPVFASEIYDGNLIAIAEGCGVINLNSLLIGNGIH
;
A
#
# COMPACT_ATOMS: atom_id res chain seq x y z
N MET A 1 1.89 2.85 -14.26
CA MET A 1 1.97 3.12 -12.80
C MET A 1 0.73 3.89 -12.39
N ALA A 2 0.08 3.47 -11.32
CA ALA A 2 -1.10 4.14 -10.74
C ALA A 2 -0.76 4.56 -9.30
N ILE A 3 -1.33 5.67 -8.85
CA ILE A 3 -1.14 6.21 -7.50
C ILE A 3 -2.21 5.63 -6.57
N SER A 4 -1.86 5.30 -5.32
CA SER A 4 -2.80 4.74 -4.34
C SER A 4 -3.83 5.76 -3.86
N SER A 5 -3.57 7.06 -4.06
CA SER A 5 -4.58 8.10 -3.84
C SER A 5 -5.81 7.99 -4.76
N ILE A 6 -5.73 7.24 -5.87
CA ILE A 6 -6.92 6.87 -6.66
C ILE A 6 -7.88 6.04 -5.80
N GLY A 7 -7.37 5.01 -5.12
CA GLY A 7 -8.21 4.24 -4.20
C GLY A 7 -8.82 5.13 -3.11
N LEU A 8 -7.96 5.91 -2.45
CA LEU A 8 -8.40 6.82 -1.37
C LEU A 8 -9.55 7.74 -1.80
N LEU A 9 -9.52 8.30 -3.00
CA LEU A 9 -10.43 9.38 -3.39
C LEU A 9 -11.52 8.98 -4.39
N PHE A 10 -11.44 7.78 -4.98
CA PHE A 10 -12.39 7.34 -6.01
C PHE A 10 -13.01 5.97 -5.74
N GLU A 11 -12.48 5.19 -4.78
CA GLU A 11 -12.94 3.83 -4.56
C GLU A 11 -13.39 3.62 -3.10
N GLN A 12 -12.44 3.40 -2.19
CA GLN A 12 -12.71 2.82 -0.87
C GLN A 12 -12.27 3.68 0.31
N GLY A 13 -11.70 4.87 0.07
CA GLY A 13 -11.38 5.82 1.13
C GLY A 13 -12.58 6.58 1.69
N SER A 14 -12.33 7.37 2.74
CA SER A 14 -13.36 8.00 3.59
C SER A 14 -14.13 9.12 2.90
N CYS A 15 -13.54 9.74 1.88
CA CYS A 15 -14.17 10.80 1.10
C CYS A 15 -13.86 10.62 -0.38
N THR A 16 -14.77 11.09 -1.22
CA THR A 16 -14.55 11.25 -2.67
C THR A 16 -14.40 12.72 -3.05
N ILE A 17 -13.80 12.98 -4.20
CA ILE A 17 -13.72 14.35 -4.73
C ILE A 17 -15.10 14.82 -5.16
N ASP A 18 -15.49 16.01 -4.70
CA ASP A 18 -16.72 16.65 -5.16
C ASP A 18 -16.48 17.44 -6.45
N THR A 19 -16.95 16.89 -7.57
CA THR A 19 -16.87 17.53 -8.88
C THR A 19 -18.02 18.50 -9.15
N THR A 20 -19.03 18.55 -8.27
CA THR A 20 -20.20 19.42 -8.42
C THR A 20 -20.02 20.80 -7.75
N GLY A 21 -19.03 20.93 -6.86
CA GLY A 21 -18.73 22.18 -6.15
C GLY A 21 -19.73 22.53 -5.04
N ASN A 22 -20.51 21.56 -4.57
CA ASN A 22 -21.53 21.74 -3.55
C ASN A 22 -20.99 21.60 -2.12
N SER A 23 -19.88 20.88 -1.95
CA SER A 23 -19.21 20.70 -0.66
C SER A 23 -18.30 21.90 -0.35
N SER A 24 -18.33 22.36 0.90
CA SER A 24 -17.54 23.51 1.34
C SER A 24 -16.03 23.23 1.42
N ASN A 25 -15.63 21.96 1.44
CA ASN A 25 -14.24 21.52 1.52
C ASN A 25 -13.78 20.75 0.26
N GLY A 26 -14.61 20.69 -0.78
CA GLY A 26 -14.29 19.99 -2.04
C GLY A 26 -14.35 18.46 -1.98
N THR A 27 -14.95 17.88 -0.93
CA THR A 27 -15.08 16.42 -0.77
C THR A 27 -16.47 16.00 -0.32
N ASN A 28 -16.88 14.80 -0.73
CA ASN A 28 -18.11 14.14 -0.28
C ASN A 28 -17.77 12.96 0.64
N TRP A 29 -18.47 12.83 1.76
CA TRP A 29 -18.30 11.69 2.66
C TRP A 29 -18.70 10.38 1.96
N ASN A 30 -17.88 9.34 2.11
CA ASN A 30 -18.16 7.99 1.61
C ASN A 30 -18.67 7.08 2.75
N PRO A 31 -19.99 6.81 2.84
CA PRO A 31 -20.53 5.93 3.88
C PRO A 31 -20.13 4.46 3.73
N TYR A 32 -19.56 4.07 2.58
CA TYR A 32 -19.13 2.70 2.30
C TYR A 32 -17.60 2.54 2.36
N SER A 33 -16.89 3.49 2.98
CA SER A 33 -15.44 3.41 3.10
C SER A 33 -15.00 2.18 3.90
N TRP A 34 -13.89 1.58 3.48
CA TRP A 34 -13.28 0.47 4.19
C TRP A 34 -12.72 0.87 5.56
N ASN A 35 -12.50 2.18 5.79
CA ASN A 35 -12.04 2.64 7.09
C ASN A 35 -13.10 2.54 8.21
N ASN A 36 -14.34 2.20 7.86
CA ASN A 36 -15.38 1.86 8.83
C ASN A 36 -15.10 0.54 9.56
N GLU A 37 -14.35 -0.38 8.94
CA GLU A 37 -14.08 -1.73 9.46
C GLU A 37 -12.60 -1.95 9.81
N ALA A 38 -11.69 -1.11 9.29
CA ALA A 38 -10.25 -1.27 9.50
C ALA A 38 -9.49 0.07 9.48
N ASN A 39 -8.23 0.07 9.95
CA ASN A 39 -7.34 1.19 9.71
C ASN A 39 -6.70 1.00 8.32
N ILE A 40 -6.94 1.94 7.41
CA ILE A 40 -6.46 1.84 6.02
C ILE A 40 -5.29 2.79 5.81
N PHE A 41 -4.23 2.27 5.19
CA PHE A 41 -3.05 3.04 4.78
C PHE A 41 -2.91 2.93 3.26
N PHE A 42 -2.87 4.07 2.58
CA PHE A 42 -2.62 4.13 1.13
C PHE A 42 -1.16 4.52 0.93
N LEU A 43 -0.41 3.67 0.22
CA LEU A 43 1.02 3.84 0.00
C LEU A 43 1.30 4.01 -1.49
N ASP A 44 1.70 5.21 -1.89
CA ASP A 44 2.22 5.43 -3.24
C ASP A 44 3.59 4.74 -3.37
N GLN A 45 3.67 3.74 -4.25
CA GLN A 45 4.89 2.98 -4.51
C GLN A 45 4.95 2.54 -5.99
N PRO A 46 6.15 2.33 -6.55
CA PRO A 46 7.47 2.57 -5.94
C PRO A 46 7.88 4.06 -5.95
N VAL A 47 9.15 4.37 -5.66
CA VAL A 47 9.72 5.71 -5.83
C VAL A 47 9.42 6.25 -7.23
N GLY A 48 8.95 7.50 -7.30
CA GLY A 48 8.51 8.15 -8.54
C GLY A 48 7.00 8.06 -8.80
N VAL A 49 6.24 7.36 -7.96
CA VAL A 49 4.77 7.29 -8.03
C VAL A 49 4.14 8.31 -7.10
N GLY A 50 3.21 9.12 -7.64
CA GLY A 50 2.37 10.01 -6.86
C GLY A 50 3.18 11.03 -6.07
N TYR A 51 3.07 10.96 -4.74
CA TYR A 51 3.83 11.82 -3.84
C TYR A 51 5.17 11.22 -3.37
N THR A 52 5.51 10.01 -3.78
CA THR A 52 6.77 9.34 -3.39
C THR A 52 7.88 9.73 -4.36
N TYR A 53 8.97 10.33 -3.84
CA TYR A 53 10.12 10.78 -4.63
C TYR A 53 11.44 10.47 -3.93
N ALA A 54 12.54 10.54 -4.67
CA ALA A 54 13.90 10.45 -4.16
C ALA A 54 14.74 11.62 -4.68
N ASP A 55 15.64 12.13 -3.84
CA ASP A 55 16.38 13.37 -4.11
C ASP A 55 17.57 13.19 -5.06
N PHE A 56 18.11 11.97 -5.19
CA PHE A 56 19.36 11.72 -5.93
C PHE A 56 19.17 10.83 -7.17
N GLY A 57 17.95 10.79 -7.71
CA GLY A 57 17.65 10.10 -8.97
C GLY A 57 17.56 8.58 -8.84
N GLU A 58 17.36 8.07 -7.62
CA GLU A 58 17.06 6.66 -7.37
C GLU A 58 15.78 6.27 -8.11
N THR A 59 15.87 5.25 -8.95
CA THR A 59 14.72 4.64 -9.62
C THR A 59 14.57 3.20 -9.15
N VAL A 60 13.33 2.74 -9.14
CA VAL A 60 12.98 1.35 -8.90
C VAL A 60 12.27 0.87 -10.15
N GLU A 61 12.93 -0.02 -10.90
CA GLU A 61 12.44 -0.47 -12.20
C GLU A 61 11.84 -1.88 -12.12
N MET A 62 12.20 -2.65 -11.09
CA MET A 62 11.75 -4.03 -10.90
C MET A 62 10.82 -4.19 -9.69
N THR A 63 9.93 -5.19 -9.77
CA THR A 63 8.97 -5.48 -8.69
C THR A 63 9.69 -5.98 -7.43
N GLU A 64 10.78 -6.70 -7.61
CA GLU A 64 11.65 -7.24 -6.57
C GLU A 64 12.35 -6.12 -5.79
N GLU A 65 12.85 -5.10 -6.49
CA GLU A 65 13.41 -3.90 -5.86
C GLU A 65 12.34 -3.12 -5.08
N ALA A 66 11.13 -3.00 -5.65
CA ALA A 66 10.00 -2.40 -4.95
C ALA A 66 9.63 -3.17 -3.67
N ALA A 67 9.75 -4.50 -3.67
CA ALA A 67 9.46 -5.34 -2.53
C ALA A 67 10.38 -5.03 -1.34
N HIS A 68 11.69 -4.88 -1.57
CA HIS A 68 12.64 -4.50 -0.52
C HIS A 68 12.29 -3.15 0.12
N ASN A 69 11.91 -2.16 -0.70
CA ASN A 69 11.53 -0.83 -0.22
C ASN A 69 10.23 -0.88 0.60
N VAL A 70 9.22 -1.61 0.11
CA VAL A 70 7.95 -1.80 0.83
C VAL A 70 8.18 -2.55 2.13
N TYR A 71 8.97 -3.62 2.15
CA TYR A 71 9.33 -4.34 3.36
C TYR A 71 9.98 -3.41 4.40
N ALA A 72 10.99 -2.63 3.99
CA ALA A 72 11.67 -1.70 4.89
C ALA A 72 10.70 -0.67 5.49
N PHE A 73 9.82 -0.10 4.67
CA PHE A 73 8.76 0.79 5.15
C PHE A 73 7.84 0.09 6.17
N LEU A 74 7.38 -1.11 5.85
CA LEU A 74 6.45 -1.86 6.71
C LEU A 74 7.09 -2.24 8.05
N ALA A 75 8.34 -2.67 8.05
CA ALA A 75 9.09 -3.04 9.25
C ALA A 75 9.27 -1.86 10.23
N ILE A 76 9.41 -0.64 9.70
CA ILE A 76 9.56 0.58 10.51
C ILE A 76 8.19 1.05 11.02
N PHE A 77 7.16 0.99 10.17
CA PHE A 77 5.90 1.70 10.41
C PHE A 77 4.83 0.86 11.13
N PHE A 78 4.85 -0.47 11.00
CA PHE A 78 3.77 -1.34 11.49
C PHE A 78 4.22 -2.35 12.54
N SER A 79 3.39 -2.52 13.57
CA SER A 79 3.57 -3.50 14.65
C SER A 79 2.28 -4.25 15.01
N ARG A 80 1.30 -4.23 14.11
CA ARG A 80 -0.05 -4.80 14.26
C ARG A 80 -0.33 -5.83 13.16
N PRO A 81 -1.37 -6.68 13.28
CA PRO A 81 -1.83 -7.52 12.19
C PRO A 81 -2.04 -6.70 10.91
N LEU A 82 -1.44 -7.15 9.81
CA LEU A 82 -1.39 -6.45 8.54
C LEU A 82 -2.09 -7.29 7.46
N HIS A 83 -2.87 -6.62 6.62
CA HIS A 83 -3.45 -7.18 5.41
C HIS A 83 -3.02 -6.29 4.25
N LEU A 84 -2.51 -6.88 3.18
CA LEU A 84 -2.19 -6.13 1.97
C LEU A 84 -3.34 -6.27 0.98
N ALA A 85 -3.82 -5.15 0.45
CA ALA A 85 -4.89 -5.11 -0.53
C ALA A 85 -4.48 -4.27 -1.74
N GLY A 86 -4.91 -4.66 -2.93
CA GLY A 86 -4.62 -3.94 -4.16
C GLY A 86 -5.37 -4.48 -5.36
N GLU A 87 -5.33 -3.71 -6.45
CA GLU A 87 -6.02 -4.01 -7.71
C GLU A 87 -5.07 -4.04 -8.91
N SER A 88 -5.48 -4.72 -9.99
CA SER A 88 -4.82 -4.68 -11.30
C SER A 88 -3.39 -5.24 -11.23
N TYR A 89 -2.35 -4.44 -11.49
CA TYR A 89 -0.96 -4.91 -11.42
C TYR A 89 -0.52 -5.27 -10.00
N ALA A 90 -1.32 -4.94 -8.97
CA ALA A 90 -1.15 -5.49 -7.63
C ALA A 90 -1.21 -7.03 -7.59
N GLY A 91 -1.81 -7.67 -8.60
CA GLY A 91 -1.73 -9.13 -8.80
C GLY A 91 -0.30 -9.64 -8.98
N ARG A 92 0.60 -8.82 -9.53
CA ARG A 92 2.04 -9.08 -9.60
C ARG A 92 2.77 -8.62 -8.33
N TYR A 93 2.41 -7.45 -7.79
CA TYR A 93 3.11 -6.86 -6.64
C TYR A 93 2.89 -7.61 -5.33
N LEU A 94 1.64 -7.88 -4.95
CA LEU A 94 1.32 -8.40 -3.61
C LEU A 94 1.94 -9.77 -3.32
N PRO A 95 1.98 -10.74 -4.24
CA PRO A 95 2.68 -12.00 -4.00
C PRO A 95 4.18 -11.81 -3.76
N VAL A 96 4.84 -10.92 -4.52
CA VAL A 96 6.27 -10.65 -4.36
C VAL A 96 6.53 -9.95 -3.02
N PHE A 97 5.69 -8.98 -2.64
CA PHE A 97 5.80 -8.30 -1.35
C PHE A 97 5.59 -9.26 -0.17
N ALA A 98 4.64 -10.20 -0.30
CA ALA A 98 4.42 -11.21 0.72
C ALA A 98 5.61 -12.18 0.86
N SER A 99 6.24 -12.55 -0.25
CA SER A 99 7.46 -13.37 -0.24
C SER A 99 8.60 -12.64 0.47
N GLU A 100 8.81 -11.36 0.14
CA GLU A 100 9.84 -10.53 0.77
C GLU A 100 9.60 -10.38 2.28
N ILE A 101 8.34 -10.17 2.71
CA ILE A 101 7.99 -10.12 4.14
C ILE A 101 8.28 -11.45 4.84
N TYR A 102 7.99 -12.57 4.18
CA TYR A 102 8.28 -13.90 4.75
C TYR A 102 9.78 -14.09 4.95
N ASP A 103 10.59 -13.82 3.92
CA ASP A 103 12.05 -13.98 3.97
C ASP A 103 12.68 -13.00 4.98
N GLY A 104 12.23 -11.74 4.98
CA GLY A 104 12.66 -10.73 5.94
C GLY A 104 12.32 -11.09 7.39
N ASN A 105 11.15 -11.68 7.64
CA ASN A 105 10.78 -12.16 8.97
C ASN A 105 11.68 -13.30 9.47
N LEU A 106 12.13 -14.20 8.59
CA LEU A 106 13.08 -15.26 8.97
C LEU A 106 14.41 -14.67 9.47
N ILE A 107 14.90 -13.63 8.80
CA ILE A 107 16.11 -12.90 9.19
C ILE A 107 15.88 -12.18 10.52
N ALA A 108 14.77 -11.45 10.66
CA ALA A 108 14.44 -10.73 11.87
C ALA A 108 14.37 -11.66 13.09
N ILE A 109 13.78 -12.86 12.95
CA ILE A 109 13.74 -13.86 14.03
C ILE A 109 15.15 -14.31 14.42
N ALA A 110 16.01 -14.59 13.43
CA ALA A 110 17.39 -15.01 13.68
C ALA A 110 18.21 -13.94 14.41
N GLU A 111 17.89 -12.66 14.20
CA GLU A 111 18.52 -11.50 14.83
C GLU A 111 17.86 -11.07 16.15
N GLY A 112 16.73 -11.69 16.53
CA GLY A 112 15.96 -11.30 17.72
C GLY A 112 15.19 -9.97 17.56
N CYS A 113 14.94 -9.55 16.33
CA CYS A 113 14.17 -8.37 15.97
C CYS A 113 12.65 -8.67 15.90
N GLY A 114 11.84 -7.61 15.86
CA GLY A 114 10.40 -7.72 15.64
C GLY A 114 10.06 -8.16 14.22
N VAL A 115 8.93 -8.88 14.06
CA VAL A 115 8.44 -9.38 12.76
C VAL A 115 7.20 -8.62 12.30
N ILE A 116 6.99 -8.57 10.99
CA ILE A 116 5.76 -8.08 10.38
C ILE A 116 4.70 -9.18 10.44
N ASN A 117 3.56 -8.91 11.09
CA ASN A 117 2.46 -9.86 11.23
C ASN A 117 1.50 -9.80 10.03
N LEU A 118 1.94 -10.30 8.87
CA LEU A 118 1.12 -10.36 7.65
C LEU A 118 0.12 -11.52 7.70
N ASN A 119 -1.17 -11.20 7.69
CA ASN A 119 -2.26 -12.17 7.84
C ASN A 119 -2.90 -12.60 6.51
N SER A 120 -3.05 -11.69 5.55
CA SER A 120 -3.66 -12.03 4.25
C SER A 120 -3.31 -11.04 3.14
N LEU A 121 -3.57 -11.48 1.92
CA LEU A 121 -3.57 -10.67 0.70
C LEU A 121 -4.98 -10.60 0.11
N LEU A 122 -5.38 -9.43 -0.37
CA LEU A 122 -6.64 -9.21 -1.07
C LEU A 122 -6.32 -8.61 -2.45
N ILE A 123 -6.56 -9.37 -3.52
CA ILE A 123 -6.26 -8.96 -4.89
C ILE A 123 -7.56 -8.81 -5.67
N GLY A 124 -7.94 -7.57 -5.97
CA GLY A 124 -9.06 -7.25 -6.87
C GLY A 124 -8.58 -7.24 -8.32
N ASN A 125 -9.33 -7.88 -9.22
CA ASN A 125 -9.14 -7.76 -10.69
C ASN A 125 -7.67 -7.87 -11.15
N GLY A 126 -6.89 -8.74 -10.51
CA GLY A 126 -5.44 -8.79 -10.67
C GLY A 126 -4.99 -9.34 -12.02
N ILE A 127 -3.90 -8.78 -12.55
CA ILE A 127 -3.18 -9.35 -13.70
C ILE A 127 -1.82 -9.90 -13.24
N HIS A 128 -1.41 -11.02 -13.85
CA HIS A 128 -0.27 -11.82 -13.42
C HIS A 128 0.84 -11.84 -14.46
#